data_AF-A0A8J3W722-F1
#
_entry.id   AF-A0A8J3W722-F1
#
_cell.length_a   1.000
_cell.length_b   1.000
_cell.length_c   1.000
_cell.angle_alpha   90.00
_cell.angle_beta   90.00
_cell.angle_gamma   90.00
#
_symmetry.space_group_name_H-M   'P 1'
#
loop_
_entity.id
_entity.type
_entity.pdbx_description
1 polymer ?
#
loop_
_entity_poly.entity_id
_entity_poly.type
_entity_poly.pdbx_seq_one_letter_code
_entity_poly.pdbx_strand_id
1 'polypeptide(L)' 'MPHIDADGLAVLRALGAGHTDETAARQLGLSLRTYRRRVAELMAKLEADSRFQAGLRAGGLGLTG' A
#
# COMPACT_ATOMS: atom_id res chain seq x y z
N MET A 1 7.10 12.04 -10.66
CA MET A 1 6.29 11.53 -9.55
C MET A 1 5.79 10.14 -9.93
N PRO A 2 5.98 9.10 -9.10
CA PRO A 2 5.39 7.80 -9.38
C PRO A 2 3.87 7.96 -9.49
N HIS A 3 3.29 7.59 -10.63
CA HIS A 3 1.83 7.53 -10.75
C HIS A 3 1.35 6.37 -9.89
N ILE A 4 0.77 6.70 -8.75
CA ILE A 4 0.04 5.76 -7.89
C ILE A 4 -1.40 5.77 -8.40
N ASP A 5 -1.86 4.60 -8.83
CA ASP A 5 -3.24 4.38 -9.24
C ASP A 5 -4.17 4.35 -8.01
N ALA A 6 -5.48 4.45 -8.22
CA ALA A 6 -6.47 4.46 -7.13
C ALA A 6 -6.35 3.22 -6.22
N ASP A 7 -6.04 2.07 -6.82
CA ASP A 7 -5.77 0.83 -6.09
C ASP A 7 -4.49 0.92 -5.25
N GLY A 8 -3.42 1.53 -5.76
CA GLY A 8 -2.18 1.73 -5.02
C GLY A 8 -2.35 2.63 -3.80
N LEU A 9 -3.18 3.66 -3.91
CA LEU A 9 -3.60 4.51 -2.79
C LEU A 9 -4.33 3.70 -1.71
N ALA A 10 -5.27 2.84 -2.11
CA ALA A 10 -6.02 2.00 -1.18
C ALA A 10 -5.12 0.97 -0.47
N VAL A 11 -4.14 0.41 -1.18
CA VAL A 11 -3.10 -0.47 -0.61
C VAL A 11 -2.25 0.30 0.42
N LEU A 12 -1.81 1.52 0.11
CA LEU A 12 -1.01 2.32 1.04
C LEU A 12 -1.76 2.69 2.32
N ARG A 13 -3.06 3.02 2.21
CA ARG A 13 -3.92 3.25 3.39
C ARG A 13 -4.06 1.99 4.24
N ALA A 14 -4.25 0.83 3.61
CA ALA A 14 -4.33 -0.45 4.33
C ALA A 14 -3.02 -0.80 5.06
N LEU A 15 -1.87 -0.49 4.45
CA LEU A 15 -0.55 -0.62 5.08
C LEU A 15 -0.40 0.31 6.29
N GLY A 16 -0.82 1.57 6.17
CA GLY A 16 -0.79 2.55 7.27
C GLY A 16 -1.72 2.19 8.43
N ALA A 17 -2.84 1.52 8.16
CA ALA A 17 -3.78 1.04 9.17
C ALA A 17 -3.31 -0.23 9.91
N GLY A 18 -2.21 -0.86 9.49
CA GLY A 18 -1.69 -2.08 10.12
C GLY A 18 -2.49 -3.35 9.80
N HIS A 19 -3.33 -3.33 8.74
CA HIS A 19 -4.04 -4.54 8.32
C HIS A 19 -3.08 -5.60 7.76
N THR A 20 -3.43 -6.88 7.96
CA THR A 20 -2.73 -7.98 7.30
C THR A 20 -2.99 -7.96 5.80
N ASP A 21 -2.05 -8.54 5.02
CA ASP A 21 -2.20 -8.65 3.57
C ASP A 21 -3.51 -9.38 3.20
N GLU A 22 -3.93 -10.42 3.94
CA GLU A 22 -5.20 -11.11 3.68
C GLU A 22 -6.42 -10.21 3.88
N THR A 23 -6.43 -9.43 4.96
CA THR A 23 -7.56 -8.56 5.31
C THR A 23 -7.71 -7.45 4.27
N ALA A 24 -6.60 -6.81 3.92
CA ALA A 24 -6.56 -5.74 2.94
C ALA A 24 -6.89 -6.24 1.52
N ALA A 25 -6.36 -7.40 1.13
CA ALA A 25 -6.71 -8.02 -0.16
C ALA A 25 -8.22 -8.29 -0.27
N ARG A 26 -8.84 -8.81 0.80
CA ARG A 26 -10.28 -9.06 0.85
C ARG A 26 -11.10 -7.78 0.76
N GLN A 27 -10.71 -6.72 1.48
CA GLN A 27 -11.40 -5.43 1.44
C GLN A 27 -11.35 -4.78 0.05
N LEU A 28 -10.25 -4.99 -0.69
CA LEU A 28 -10.05 -4.44 -2.03
C LEU A 28 -10.56 -5.36 -3.16
N GLY A 29 -11.15 -6.52 -2.83
CA GLY A 29 -11.59 -7.49 -3.83
C GLY A 29 -10.45 -8.10 -4.66
N LEU A 30 -9.23 -8.10 -4.11
CA LEU A 30 -8.02 -8.60 -4.78
C LEU A 30 -7.66 -10.00 -4.28
N SER A 31 -7.02 -10.80 -5.13
CA SER A 31 -6.31 -11.99 -4.65
C SER A 31 -5.12 -11.57 -3.77
N LEU A 32 -4.78 -12.38 -2.77
CA LEU A 32 -3.61 -12.15 -1.91
C LEU A 32 -2.32 -11.98 -2.71
N ARG A 33 -2.16 -12.76 -3.80
CA ARG A 33 -1.01 -12.65 -4.71
C ARG A 33 -0.95 -11.28 -5.39
N THR A 34 -2.07 -10.79 -5.92
CA THR A 34 -2.16 -9.48 -6.56
C THR A 34 -1.86 -8.37 -5.57
N TYR A 35 -2.42 -8.46 -4.37
CA TYR A 35 -2.18 -7.50 -3.30
C TYR A 35 -0.69 -7.43 -2.92
N ARG A 36 -0.06 -8.58 -2.64
CA ARG A 36 1.37 -8.64 -2.30
C ARG A 36 2.28 -8.09 -3.39
N ARG A 37 1.95 -8.35 -4.67
CA ARG A 37 2.70 -7.78 -5.81
C ARG A 37 2.62 -6.25 -5.80
N ARG A 38 1.42 -5.69 -5.64
CA ARG A 38 1.21 -4.24 -5.55
C ARG A 38 1.95 -3.62 -4.36
N VAL A 39 1.92 -4.26 -3.19
CA VAL A 39 2.69 -3.82 -2.01
C VAL A 39 4.18 -3.76 -2.33
N ALA A 40 4.75 -4.80 -2.94
CA ALA A 40 6.16 -4.82 -3.30
C ALA A 40 6.52 -3.72 -4.32
N GLU A 41 5.69 -3.53 -5.35
CA GLU A 41 5.86 -2.45 -6.33
C GLU A 41 5.80 -1.06 -5.66
N LEU A 42 4.88 -0.86 -4.70
CA LEU A 42 4.73 0.39 -3.97
C LEU A 42 5.90 0.65 -3.01
N MET A 43 6.35 -0.37 -2.27
CA MET A 43 7.52 -0.25 -1.40
C MET A 43 8.78 0.08 -2.20
N ALA A 44 8.98 -0.54 -3.37
CA ALA A 44 10.08 -0.22 -4.27
C ALA A 44 10.00 1.23 -4.79
N LYS A 45 8.81 1.70 -5.20
CA LYS A 45 8.59 3.08 -5.66
C LYS A 45 8.76 4.12 -4.55
N LEU A 46 8.43 3.76 -3.32
CA LEU A 46 8.53 4.62 -2.14
C LEU A 46 9.87 4.49 -1.42
N GLU A 47 10.80 3.68 -1.92
CA GLU A 47 12.09 3.34 -1.29
C GLU A 47 11.94 2.94 0.18
N ALA A 48 10.87 2.20 0.49
CA ALA A 48 10.53 1.79 1.84
C ALA A 48 11.00 0.36 2.12
N ASP A 49 11.75 0.20 3.21
CA ASP A 49 12.29 -1.09 3.67
C ASP A 49 11.28 -1.86 4.54
N SER A 50 10.17 -1.22 4.92
CA SER A 50 9.09 -1.87 5.66
C SER A 50 7.71 -1.35 5.25
N ARG A 51 6.71 -2.22 5.42
CA ARG A 51 5.28 -1.89 5.23
C ARG A 51 4.85 -0.67 6.05
N PHE A 52 5.36 -0.56 7.27
CA PHE A 52 5.08 0.56 8.18
C PHE A 52 5.69 1.87 7.65
N GLN A 53 6.95 1.83 7.22
CA GLN A 53 7.61 2.99 6.60
C GLN A 53 6.91 3.41 5.30
N ALA A 54 6.44 2.45 4.50
CA ALA A 54 5.66 2.73 3.29
C ALA A 54 4.33 3.42 3.63
N GLY A 55 3.61 2.96 4.67
CA GLY A 55 2.40 3.60 5.17
C GLY A 55 2.65 5.03 5.70
N LEU A 56 3.73 5.24 6.44
CA LEU A 56 4.12 6.57 6.94
C LEU A 56 4.52 7.53 5.81
N ARG A 57 5.30 7.07 4.82
CA ARG A 57 5.67 7.89 3.65
C ARG A 57 4.46 8.23 2.79
N ALA A 58 3.52 7.30 2.64
CA ALA A 58 2.24 7.58 1.98
C ALA A 58 1.43 8.65 2.75
N GLY A 59 1.41 8.58 4.08
CA GLY A 59 0.76 9.59 4.92
C GLY A 59 1.42 10.96 4.84
N GLY A 60 2.75 11.00 4.83
CA GLY A 60 3.53 12.23 4.67
C GLY A 60 3.37 12.92 3.30
N LEU A 61 2.95 12.17 2.27
CA LEU A 61 2.62 12.70 0.94
C LEU A 61 1.17 13.23 0.82
N GLY A 62 0.38 13.21 1.91
CA GLY A 62 -1.03 13.63 1.89
C GLY A 62 -1.97 12.65 1.17
N LEU A 63 -1.51 11.41 0.90
CA LEU A 63 -2.25 10.39 0.16
C LEU A 63 -3.19 9.56 1.07
N THR A 64 -3.13 9.75 2.39
CA THR A 64 -3.95 9.01 3.36
C THR A 64 -5.18 9.77 3.88
N GLY A 65 -5.46 10.97 3.35
CA GLY A 65 -6.69 11.72 3.65
C GLY A 65 -7.90 11.17 2.92
#